data_AF-A0A7J2SWF8-F1
#
_entry.id   AF-A0A7J2SWF8-F1
#
_cell.length_a   1.000
_cell.length_b   1.000
_cell.length_c   1.000
_cell.angle_alpha   90.00
_cell.angle_beta   90.00
_cell.angle_gamma   90.00
#
_symmetry.space_group_name_H-M   'P 1'
#
loop_
_entity.id
_entity.type
_entity.pdbx_description
1 polymer ?
#
loop_
_entity_poly.entity_id
_entity_poly.type
_entity_poly.pdbx_seq_one_letter_code
_entity_poly.pdbx_strand_id
1 'polypeptide(L)'
;MQRLGPILGSIGADPREVRRIFIDETMVDLGGTPAWIWVAFEPDLRAMLDFHVSWRGNSIDAYLFIRRLVRRYGGVPIYTDGAGWYADACRWAGVEHVVYDRPL
;
A
#
# COMPACT_ATOMS: atom_id res chain seq x y z
N MET A 1 -8.53 1.94 26.92
CA MET A 1 -7.57 3.06 26.82
C MET A 1 -6.79 2.86 25.53
N GLN A 2 -7.18 3.60 24.48
CA GLN A 2 -6.61 3.47 23.13
C GLN A 2 -5.24 4.15 23.12
N ARG A 3 -4.16 3.37 23.00
CA ARG A 3 -2.80 3.87 23.00
C ARG A 3 -2.50 4.39 21.60
N LEU A 4 -2.65 5.71 21.41
CA LEU A 4 -2.11 6.41 20.25
C LEU A 4 -0.59 6.23 20.26
N GLY A 5 -0.11 5.32 19.41
CA GLY A 5 1.32 5.15 19.13
C GLY A 5 1.91 6.39 18.46
N PRO A 6 3.24 6.53 18.45
CA PRO A 6 3.91 7.77 18.09
C PRO A 6 3.56 8.17 16.66
N ILE A 7 3.13 9.42 16.51
CA ILE A 7 3.06 10.12 15.24
C ILE A 7 4.47 10.10 14.63
N LEU A 8 4.62 9.48 13.45
CA LEU A 8 5.78 9.58 12.54
C LEU A 8 7.13 8.98 13.01
N GLY A 9 7.11 7.75 13.53
CA GLY A 9 8.32 6.94 13.72
C GLY A 9 8.02 5.44 13.84
N SER A 10 8.30 4.68 12.78
CA SER A 10 8.08 3.23 12.59
C SER A 10 6.61 2.78 12.53
N ILE A 11 6.04 2.72 11.33
CA ILE A 11 4.81 1.93 11.11
C ILE A 11 5.24 0.50 10.76
N GLY A 12 4.95 -0.44 11.67
CA GLY A 12 4.57 -1.81 11.34
C GLY A 12 5.48 -2.95 11.79
N ALA A 13 6.62 -3.12 11.12
CA ALA A 13 7.34 -4.39 11.12
C ALA A 13 8.84 -4.20 10.86
N ASP A 14 9.66 -5.15 11.32
CA ASP A 14 11.04 -5.29 10.83
C ASP A 14 10.97 -5.61 9.32
N PRO A 15 11.65 -4.84 8.44
CA PRO A 15 11.68 -5.13 7.03
C PRO A 15 12.08 -6.55 6.65
N ARG A 16 12.86 -7.24 7.48
CA ARG A 16 13.28 -8.63 7.25
C ARG A 16 12.16 -9.65 7.48
N GLU A 17 11.12 -9.27 8.21
CA GLU A 17 9.98 -10.15 8.52
C GLU A 17 8.83 -10.00 7.52
N VAL A 18 8.78 -8.89 6.78
CA VAL A 18 7.76 -8.64 5.76
C VAL A 18 7.99 -9.56 4.57
N ARG A 19 6.99 -10.39 4.24
CA ARG A 19 7.07 -11.37 3.13
C ARG A 19 6.13 -11.07 1.98
N ARG A 20 5.07 -10.30 2.21
CA ARG A 20 4.07 -9.87 1.23
C ARG A 20 3.44 -8.58 1.68
N ILE A 21 3.01 -7.73 0.76
CA ILE A 21 2.36 -6.47 1.12
C ILE A 21 1.02 -6.40 0.40
N PHE A 22 -0.05 -6.28 1.17
CA PHE A 22 -1.37 -6.00 0.67
C PHE A 22 -1.51 -4.49 0.56
N ILE A 23 -1.91 -4.02 -0.61
CA ILE A 23 -2.23 -2.62 -0.85
C ILE A 23 -3.69 -2.54 -1.28
N ASP A 24 -4.38 -1.61 -0.66
CA ASP A 24 -5.73 -1.22 -1.02
C ASP A 24 -5.85 0.30 -0.91
N GLU A 25 -6.86 0.85 -1.57
CA GLU A 25 -7.16 2.27 -1.49
C GLU A 25 -8.64 2.53 -1.29
N THR A 26 -8.95 3.67 -0.68
CA THR A 26 -10.33 4.11 -0.54
C THR A 26 -10.43 5.60 -0.78
N MET A 27 -11.46 6.01 -1.51
CA MET A 27 -11.78 7.41 -1.71
C MET A 27 -12.64 7.90 -0.53
N VAL A 28 -12.21 9.01 0.07
CA VAL A 28 -12.95 9.73 1.11
C VAL A 28 -13.32 11.12 0.61
N ASP A 29 -14.48 11.63 1.06
CA ASP A 29 -14.85 13.02 0.85
C ASP A 29 -14.30 13.88 1.99
N LEU A 30 -13.51 14.90 1.65
CA LEU A 30 -12.98 15.90 2.58
C LEU A 30 -13.62 17.25 2.26
N GLY A 31 -14.84 17.46 2.74
CA GLY A 31 -15.55 18.73 2.60
C GLY A 31 -15.88 19.05 1.14
N GLY A 32 -16.34 18.06 0.38
CA GLY A 32 -16.65 18.18 -1.05
C GLY A 32 -15.43 17.99 -1.97
N THR A 33 -14.25 17.69 -1.41
CA THR A 33 -13.04 17.40 -2.19
C THR A 33 -12.67 15.92 -2.02
N PRO A 34 -12.67 15.11 -3.10
CA PRO A 34 -12.28 13.71 -3.01
C PRO A 34 -10.78 13.56 -2.74
N ALA A 35 -10.42 12.63 -1.85
CA ALA A 35 -9.05 12.21 -1.59
C ALA A 35 -8.97 10.69 -1.51
N TRP A 36 -7.85 10.11 -1.93
CA TRP A 36 -7.58 8.69 -1.85
C TRP A 36 -6.63 8.41 -0.70
N ILE A 37 -7.03 7.51 0.18
CA ILE A 37 -6.19 6.96 1.23
C ILE A 37 -5.74 5.58 0.75
N TRP A 38 -4.44 5.43 0.53
CA TRP A 38 -3.77 4.19 0.20
C TRP A 38 -3.21 3.60 1.48
N VAL A 39 -3.42 2.30 1.72
CA VAL A 39 -2.93 1.62 2.91
C VAL A 39 -2.15 0.37 2.51
N ALA A 40 -1.03 0.15 3.20
CA ALA A 40 -0.22 -1.06 3.05
C ALA A 40 -0.27 -1.89 4.34
N PHE A 41 -0.47 -3.19 4.21
CA PHE A 41 -0.66 -4.12 5.32
C PHE A 41 0.06 -5.45 5.09
N GLU A 42 0.67 -5.99 6.14
CA GLU A 42 1.23 -7.34 6.17
C GLU A 42 0.31 -8.24 7.03
N PRO A 43 -0.32 -9.28 6.44
CA PRO A 43 -1.35 -10.06 7.14
C PRO A 43 -0.82 -11.02 8.20
N ASP A 44 0.36 -11.61 8.02
CA ASP A 44 0.93 -12.61 8.92
C ASP A 44 1.41 -11.94 10.24
N LEU A 45 2.02 -10.75 10.13
CA LEU A 45 2.46 -9.89 11.22
C LEU A 45 1.33 -9.02 11.79
N ARG A 46 0.18 -8.96 11.10
CA ARG A 46 -0.97 -8.10 11.43
C ARG A 46 -0.56 -6.63 11.58
N ALA A 47 0.33 -6.19 10.70
CA ALA A 47 0.99 -4.90 10.80
C ALA A 47 0.57 -3.98 9.65
N MET A 48 0.07 -2.79 9.97
CA MET A 48 0.02 -1.71 8.99
C MET A 48 1.45 -1.26 8.70
N LEU A 49 1.86 -1.26 7.43
CA LEU A 49 3.24 -0.97 7.04
C LEU A 49 3.46 0.49 6.69
N ASP A 50 2.45 1.11 6.08
CA ASP A 50 2.46 2.50 5.63
C ASP A 50 1.06 2.95 5.16
N PHE A 51 0.89 4.26 4.98
CA PHE A 51 -0.27 4.83 4.28
C PHE A 51 0.13 6.08 3.50
N HIS A 52 -0.66 6.42 2.48
CA HIS A 52 -0.47 7.63 1.69
C HIS A 52 -1.81 8.29 1.40
N VAL A 53 -1.84 9.62 1.34
CA VAL A 53 -3.01 10.37 0.90
C VAL A 53 -2.67 11.06 -0.40
N SER A 54 -3.50 10.87 -1.43
CA SER A 54 -3.37 11.56 -2.71
C SER A 54 -4.70 12.17 -3.15
N TRP A 55 -4.65 13.15 -4.04
CA TRP A 55 -5.85 13.86 -4.53
C TRP A 55 -6.35 13.35 -5.88
N ARG A 56 -5.60 12.47 -6.56
CA ARG A 56 -5.90 12.06 -7.94
C ARG A 56 -6.34 10.61 -8.08
N GLY A 57 -5.91 9.70 -7.21
CA GLY A 57 -6.32 8.30 -7.27
C GLY A 57 -5.88 7.59 -8.55
N ASN A 58 -4.61 7.73 -8.98
CA ASN A 58 -4.14 7.20 -10.27
C ASN A 58 -2.88 6.34 -10.18
N SER A 59 -2.45 5.76 -11.31
CA SER A 59 -1.28 4.89 -11.39
C SER A 59 0.03 5.54 -10.94
N ILE A 60 0.17 6.87 -11.06
CA ILE A 60 1.36 7.58 -10.57
C ILE A 60 1.35 7.63 -9.05
N ASP A 61 0.19 7.91 -8.44
CA ASP A 61 0.05 7.88 -6.97
C ASP A 61 0.32 6.47 -6.42
N ALA A 62 -0.28 5.45 -7.04
CA ALA A 62 -0.03 4.05 -6.70
C ALA A 62 1.47 3.69 -6.83
N TYR A 63 2.11 4.09 -7.93
CA TYR A 63 3.54 3.87 -8.15
C TYR A 63 4.41 4.53 -7.09
N LEU A 64 4.14 5.79 -6.75
CA LEU A 64 4.92 6.50 -5.74
C LEU A 64 4.78 5.83 -4.36
N PHE A 65 3.58 5.35 -4.03
CA PHE A 65 3.34 4.61 -2.80
C PHE A 65 4.06 3.26 -2.79
N ILE A 66 3.90 2.44 -3.85
CA ILE A 66 4.59 1.16 -4.00
C ILE A 66 6.10 1.33 -3.96
N ARG A 67 6.66 2.30 -4.69
CA ARG A 67 8.10 2.56 -4.70
C ARG A 67 8.65 2.90 -3.31
N ARG A 68 7.86 3.57 -2.46
CA ARG A 68 8.25 3.85 -1.07
C ARG A 68 8.30 2.57 -0.24
N LEU A 69 7.33 1.67 -0.42
CA LEU A 69 7.30 0.35 0.22
C LEU A 69 8.48 -0.51 -0.23
N VAL A 70 8.77 -0.56 -1.54
CA VAL A 70 9.89 -1.34 -2.09
C VAL A 70 11.23 -0.87 -1.56
N ARG A 71 11.42 0.45 -1.41
CA ARG A 71 12.64 1.00 -0.81
C ARG A 71 12.82 0.59 0.66
N ARG A 72 11.73 0.33 1.37
CA ARG A 72 11.74 0.01 2.80
C ARG A 72 11.78 -1.48 3.07
N TYR A 73 11.04 -2.27 2.31
CA TYR A 73 10.77 -3.69 2.55
C TYR A 73 11.38 -4.62 1.49
N GLY A 74 11.98 -4.06 0.42
CA GLY A 74 12.54 -4.84 -0.69
C GLY A 74 11.49 -5.23 -1.73
N GLY A 75 11.89 -6.11 -2.67
CA GLY A 75 11.06 -6.58 -3.77
C GLY A 75 10.08 -7.70 -3.39
N VAL A 76 9.42 -7.57 -2.23
CA VAL A 76 8.39 -8.53 -1.81
C VAL A 76 7.14 -8.40 -2.70
N PRO A 77 6.37 -9.49 -2.92
CA PRO A 77 5.20 -9.43 -3.78
C PRO A 77 4.12 -8.47 -3.24
N ILE A 78 3.52 -7.71 -4.15
CA ILE A 78 2.42 -6.78 -3.85
C ILE A 78 1.09 -7.44 -4.22
N TYR A 79 0.17 -7.46 -3.27
CA TYR A 79 -1.16 -8.03 -3.37
C TYR A 79 -2.19 -6.90 -3.46
N THR A 80 -3.02 -6.88 -4.51
CA THR A 80 -4.06 -5.85 -4.67
C THR A 80 -5.36 -6.44 -5.21
N ASP A 81 -6.44 -5.66 -5.20
CA ASP A 81 -7.77 -6.01 -5.72
C ASP A 81 -7.83 -6.10 -7.27
N GLY A 82 -6.73 -5.77 -7.95
CA GLY A 82 -6.63 -5.79 -9.40
C GLY A 82 -7.15 -4.55 -10.12
N ALA A 83 -7.41 -3.46 -9.40
CA ALA A 83 -7.78 -2.20 -10.03
C ALA A 83 -6.67 -1.67 -10.98
N GLY A 84 -7.10 -0.93 -12.01
CA GLY A 84 -6.28 -0.64 -13.19
C GLY A 84 -4.99 0.16 -12.92
N TRP A 85 -4.88 0.86 -11.79
CA TRP A 85 -3.68 1.58 -11.40
C TRP A 85 -2.52 0.67 -10.99
N TYR A 86 -2.80 -0.52 -10.45
CA TYR A 86 -1.78 -1.36 -9.83
C TYR A 86 -0.88 -2.09 -10.81
N ALA A 87 -1.41 -2.52 -11.96
CA ALA A 87 -0.65 -3.29 -12.95
C ALA A 87 0.56 -2.50 -13.47
N ASP A 88 0.34 -1.26 -13.92
CA ASP A 88 1.42 -0.39 -14.37
C ASP A 88 2.32 0.07 -13.22
N ALA A 89 1.74 0.37 -12.05
CA ALA A 89 2.52 0.81 -10.90
C ALA A 89 3.52 -0.24 -10.42
N CYS A 90 3.09 -1.51 -10.30
CA CYS A 90 3.97 -2.62 -9.94
C CYS A 90 5.03 -2.88 -11.02
N ARG A 91 4.63 -2.84 -12.30
CA ARG A 91 5.55 -2.97 -13.44
C ARG A 91 6.64 -1.91 -13.41
N TRP A 92 6.30 -0.64 -13.19
CA TRP A 92 7.27 0.46 -13.10
C TRP A 92 8.15 0.35 -11.85
N ALA A 93 7.64 -0.19 -10.75
CA ALA A 93 8.40 -0.42 -9.53
C ALA A 93 9.29 -1.68 -9.58
N GLY A 94 9.11 -2.54 -10.60
CA GLY A 94 9.87 -3.77 -10.75
C GLY A 94 9.54 -4.83 -9.70
N VAL A 95 8.28 -4.90 -9.26
CA VAL A 95 7.81 -5.88 -8.27
C VAL A 95 6.77 -6.82 -8.83
N GLU A 96 6.74 -8.04 -8.29
CA GLU A 96 5.69 -9.00 -8.58
C GLU A 96 4.33 -8.45 -8.11
N HIS A 97 3.35 -8.49 -9.00
CA HIS A 97 1.97 -8.10 -8.72
C HIS A 97 1.08 -9.34 -8.70
N VAL A 98 0.41 -9.55 -7.57
CA VAL A 98 -0.57 -10.61 -7.37
C VAL A 98 -1.93 -9.97 -7.16
N VAL A 99 -2.94 -10.42 -7.91
CA VAL A 99 -4.32 -10.00 -7.71
C VAL A 99 -5.02 -11.06 -6.87
N TYR A 100 -5.44 -10.71 -5.65
CA TYR A 100 -6.33 -11.57 -4.88
C TYR A 100 -7.76 -11.37 -5.41
N ASP A 101 -8.49 -12.46 -5.69
CA ASP A 101 -9.81 -12.53 -6.37
C ASP A 101 -9.84 -12.76 -7.89
N ARG A 102 -8.72 -13.07 -8.56
CA ARG A 102 -8.83 -13.74 -9.88
C ARG A 102 -9.00 -15.25 -9.70
N PRO A 103 -10.07 -15.87 -10.23
CA PRO A 103 -10.11 -17.31 -10.34
C PRO A 103 -8.96 -17.78 -11.25
N LEU A 104 -8.25 -18.83 -10.81
CA LEU A 104 -7.20 -19.51 -11.57
C LEU A 104 -7.72 -20.04 -12.91
#